data_AF-A0AAE4T4R5-F1
#
_entry.id   AF-A0AAE4T4R5-F1
#
_cell.length_a   1.000
_cell.length_b   1.000
_cell.length_c   1.000
_cell.angle_alpha   90.00
_cell.angle_beta   90.00
_cell.angle_gamma   90.00
#
_symmetry.space_group_name_H-M   'P 1'
#
loop_
_entity.id
_entity.type
_entity.pdbx_description
1 polymer ?
#
loop_
_entity_poly.entity_id
_entity_poly.type
_entity_poly.pdbx_seq_one_letter_code
_entity_poly.pdbx_strand_id
1 'polypeptide(L)'
;METTNTERTIISDNRQIIAKAIISGNTVTFSYSYAVSPQKAPNLITVVVQRGIAGEQTFTGNHAMTGSYFSESDTYEIKAVGTKPGDEALKESILDECKAIIAELTVIN
;
A
#
# COMPACT_ATOMS: atom_id res chain seq x y z
N MET A 1 -16.16 -31.14 -29.44
CA MET A 1 -16.63 -30.79 -28.09
C MET A 1 -16.36 -29.32 -27.91
N GLU A 2 -17.40 -28.49 -27.93
CA GLU A 2 -17.26 -27.08 -27.56
C GLU A 2 -17.13 -27.01 -26.05
N THR A 3 -16.00 -26.54 -25.55
CA THR A 3 -15.87 -26.09 -24.17
C THR A 3 -16.71 -24.82 -24.04
N THR A 4 -17.93 -24.94 -23.51
CA THR A 4 -18.66 -23.79 -22.99
C THR A 4 -17.85 -23.22 -21.85
N ASN A 5 -17.05 -22.19 -22.15
CA ASN A 5 -16.50 -21.32 -21.11
C ASN A 5 -17.71 -20.71 -20.39
N THR A 6 -18.00 -21.18 -19.19
CA THR A 6 -18.92 -20.48 -18.29
C THR A 6 -18.36 -19.08 -18.13
N GLU A 7 -19.07 -18.07 -18.64
CA GLU A 7 -18.72 -16.67 -18.42
C GLU A 7 -18.59 -16.44 -16.92
N ARG A 8 -17.40 -16.02 -16.48
CA ARG A 8 -17.12 -15.72 -15.07
C ARG A 8 -17.36 -14.24 -14.84
N THR A 9 -18.19 -13.91 -13.87
CA THR A 9 -18.33 -12.53 -13.39
C THR A 9 -17.25 -12.25 -12.35
N ILE A 10 -16.38 -11.27 -12.61
CA ILE A 10 -15.39 -10.79 -11.63
C ILE A 10 -16.11 -9.90 -10.62
N ILE A 11 -16.13 -10.33 -9.36
CA ILE A 11 -16.74 -9.58 -8.25
C ILE A 11 -15.72 -8.77 -7.42
N SER A 12 -14.44 -9.12 -7.51
CA SER A 12 -13.34 -8.44 -6.82
C SER A 12 -11.99 -8.83 -7.45
N ASP A 13 -11.05 -7.88 -7.47
CA ASP A 13 -9.66 -8.02 -7.93
C ASP A 13 -8.71 -7.52 -6.83
N ASN A 14 -7.79 -8.37 -6.38
CA ASN A 14 -6.81 -7.99 -5.36
C ASN A 14 -5.55 -7.47 -6.03
N ARG A 15 -5.19 -6.22 -5.73
CA ARG A 15 -4.02 -5.55 -6.28
C ARG A 15 -2.99 -5.27 -5.21
N GLN A 16 -1.73 -5.26 -5.63
CA GLN A 16 -0.60 -4.90 -4.81
C GLN A 16 0.32 -3.97 -5.60
N ILE A 17 0.65 -2.83 -5.01
CA ILE A 17 1.67 -1.91 -5.51
C ILE A 17 2.89 -2.06 -4.59
N ILE A 18 4.06 -2.30 -5.18
CA ILE A 18 5.34 -2.34 -4.46
C ILE A 18 6.22 -1.20 -4.99
N ALA A 19 6.61 -0.31 -4.09
CA ALA A 19 7.47 0.83 -4.38
C ALA A 19 8.76 0.78 -3.55
N LYS A 20 9.80 1.49 -4.00
CA LYS A 20 11.09 1.60 -3.31
C LYS A 20 11.59 3.05 -3.36
N ALA A 21 12.15 3.52 -2.25
CA ALA A 21 12.84 4.80 -2.15
C ALA A 21 14.15 4.67 -1.35
N ILE A 22 15.05 5.65 -1.49
CA ILE A 22 16.20 5.81 -0.60
C ILE A 22 15.92 6.99 0.33
N ILE A 23 15.82 6.74 1.63
CA ILE A 23 15.50 7.74 2.66
C ILE A 23 16.62 7.74 3.70
N SER A 24 17.30 8.88 3.85
CA SER A 24 18.43 9.04 4.78
C SER A 24 19.48 7.91 4.64
N GLY A 25 19.81 7.55 3.39
CA GLY A 25 20.78 6.49 3.09
C GLY A 25 20.29 5.05 3.39
N ASN A 26 19.02 4.86 3.72
CA ASN A 26 18.39 3.54 3.87
C ASN A 26 17.51 3.24 2.66
N THR A 27 17.55 2.01 2.17
CA THR A 27 16.51 1.55 1.24
C THR A 27 15.21 1.32 2.00
N VAL A 28 14.11 1.88 1.52
CA VAL A 28 12.75 1.69 2.07
C VAL A 28 11.88 1.09 0.99
N THR A 29 11.19 -0.01 1.30
CA THR A 29 10.15 -0.59 0.43
C THR A 29 8.78 -0.36 1.05
N PHE A 30 7.83 -0.10 0.18
CA PHE A 30 6.43 0.10 0.51
C PHE A 30 5.62 -0.92 -0.25
N SER A 31 4.63 -1.52 0.43
CA SER A 31 3.65 -2.41 -0.17
C SER A 31 2.27 -1.90 0.19
N TYR A 32 1.47 -1.60 -0.83
CA TYR A 32 0.07 -1.17 -0.71
C TYR A 32 -0.80 -2.26 -1.31
N SER A 33 -1.66 -2.87 -0.49
CA SER A 33 -2.54 -3.96 -0.91
C SER A 33 -4.00 -3.57 -0.73
N TYR A 34 -4.81 -3.78 -1.75
CA TYR A 34 -6.22 -3.39 -1.74
C TYR A 34 -7.05 -4.21 -2.73
N ALA A 35 -8.37 -4.25 -2.49
CA ALA A 35 -9.33 -4.92 -3.36
C ALA A 35 -10.10 -3.90 -4.19
N VAL A 36 -10.11 -4.07 -5.51
CA VAL A 36 -10.89 -3.27 -6.46
C VAL A 36 -12.13 -4.04 -6.86
N SER A 37 -13.27 -3.36 -6.90
CA SER A 37 -14.51 -3.91 -7.47
C SER A 37 -15.00 -3.02 -8.61
N PRO A 38 -15.72 -3.56 -9.60
CA PRO A 38 -16.28 -2.75 -10.69
C PRO A 38 -17.30 -1.69 -10.23
N GLN A 39 -17.82 -1.81 -9.01
CA GLN A 39 -18.94 -0.99 -8.51
C GLN A 39 -18.48 0.07 -7.52
N LYS A 40 -17.26 -0.06 -6.98
CA LYS A 40 -16.77 0.77 -5.89
C LYS A 40 -15.25 0.78 -5.87
N ALA A 41 -14.69 1.97 -5.64
CA ALA A 41 -13.29 2.13 -5.27
C ALA A 41 -12.96 1.34 -3.98
N PRO A 42 -11.68 0.98 -3.75
CA PRO A 42 -11.30 0.30 -2.53
C PRO A 42 -11.64 1.11 -1.27
N ASN A 43 -12.20 0.45 -0.27
CA ASN A 43 -12.39 1.07 1.04
C ASN A 43 -11.12 0.99 1.89
N LEU A 44 -10.34 -0.08 1.76
CA LEU A 44 -9.19 -0.37 2.60
C LEU A 44 -7.93 -0.51 1.75
N ILE A 45 -6.88 0.21 2.14
CA ILE A 45 -5.51 -0.03 1.69
C ILE A 45 -4.70 -0.50 2.90
N THR A 46 -4.16 -1.71 2.83
CA THR A 46 -3.18 -2.21 3.80
C THR A 46 -1.79 -1.80 3.37
N VAL A 47 -1.01 -1.25 4.31
CA VAL A 47 0.34 -0.77 4.09
C VAL A 47 1.35 -1.60 4.88
N VAL A 48 2.42 -2.02 4.22
CA VAL A 48 3.60 -2.58 4.86
C VAL A 48 4.84 -1.84 4.38
N VAL A 49 5.67 -1.42 5.33
CA VAL A 49 6.94 -0.72 5.06
C VAL A 49 8.08 -1.55 5.64
N GLN A 50 9.10 -1.82 4.84
CA GLN A 50 10.35 -2.41 5.31
C GLN A 50 11.49 -1.41 5.11
N ARG A 51 12.47 -1.44 6.02
CA ARG A 51 13.64 -0.56 5.96
C ARG A 51 14.92 -1.41 5.99
N GLY A 52 15.84 -1.07 5.11
CA GLY A 52 17.21 -1.57 5.11
C GLY A 52 18.04 -0.98 6.23
N ILE A 53 19.33 -1.31 6.24
CA ILE A 53 20.29 -0.77 7.20
C ILE A 53 20.89 0.52 6.60
N ALA A 54 21.20 1.52 7.43
CA ALA A 54 21.73 2.79 6.95
C ALA A 54 23.14 2.58 6.36
N GLY A 55 23.38 3.08 5.16
CA GLY A 55 24.65 2.86 4.45
C GLY A 55 24.74 1.49 3.77
N GLU A 56 23.73 0.63 3.93
CA GLU A 56 23.63 -0.68 3.30
C GLU A 56 22.38 -0.74 2.41
N GLN A 57 22.49 -1.40 1.26
CA GLN A 57 21.33 -1.59 0.36
C GLN A 57 20.52 -2.85 0.68
N THR A 58 20.94 -3.63 1.68
CA THR A 58 20.31 -4.90 2.05
C THR A 58 19.18 -4.70 3.05
N PHE A 59 18.11 -5.48 2.89
CA PHE A 59 16.95 -5.48 3.78
C PHE A 59 17.16 -6.43 4.95
N THR A 60 16.67 -6.03 6.13
CA THR A 60 16.65 -6.91 7.31
C THR A 60 15.46 -7.87 7.33
N GLY A 61 14.53 -7.73 6.39
CA GLY A 61 13.24 -8.47 6.35
C GLY A 61 12.22 -8.00 7.39
N ASN A 62 12.60 -7.14 8.33
CA ASN A 62 11.71 -6.66 9.38
C ASN A 62 10.80 -5.53 8.89
N HIS A 63 9.53 -5.60 9.28
CA HIS A 63 8.59 -4.50 9.07
C HIS A 63 8.99 -3.31 9.93
N ALA A 64 9.26 -2.18 9.27
CA ALA A 64 9.49 -0.90 9.92
C ALA A 64 8.17 -0.25 10.32
N MET A 65 7.14 -0.38 9.46
CA MET A 65 5.78 0.10 9.74
C MET A 65 4.75 -0.84 9.12
N THR A 66 3.58 -0.91 9.75
CA THR A 66 2.38 -1.56 9.22
C THR A 66 1.19 -0.67 9.48
N GLY A 67 0.27 -0.55 8.53
CA GLY A 67 -0.88 0.32 8.69
C GLY A 67 -2.02 -0.01 7.76
N SER A 68 -3.08 0.78 7.90
CA SER A 68 -4.32 0.72 7.15
C SER A 68 -4.82 2.13 6.88
N TYR A 69 -5.31 2.36 5.67
CA TYR A 69 -6.07 3.55 5.31
C TYR A 69 -7.49 3.15 4.90
N PHE A 70 -8.48 3.76 5.55
CA PHE A 70 -9.91 3.57 5.30
C PHE A 70 -10.47 4.80 4.57
N SER A 71 -10.79 4.66 3.29
CA SER A 71 -11.15 5.80 2.42
C SER A 71 -12.53 6.37 2.74
N GLU A 72 -13.51 5.54 3.15
CA GLU A 72 -14.86 6.00 3.46
C GLU A 72 -14.94 6.91 4.70
N SER A 73 -14.06 6.70 5.67
CA SER A 73 -14.00 7.46 6.91
C SER A 73 -12.79 8.39 7.01
N ASP A 74 -12.00 8.51 5.93
CA ASP A 74 -10.67 9.16 5.89
C ASP A 74 -9.79 8.82 7.11
N THR A 75 -9.85 7.58 7.58
CA THR A 75 -9.17 7.14 8.80
C THR A 75 -7.86 6.46 8.45
N TYR A 76 -6.78 6.91 9.08
CA TYR A 76 -5.44 6.38 8.86
C TYR A 76 -4.83 5.87 10.16
N GLU A 77 -4.49 4.58 10.17
CA GLU A 77 -3.89 3.90 11.31
C GLU A 77 -2.56 3.33 10.90
N ILE A 78 -1.46 3.82 11.47
CA ILE A 78 -0.12 3.28 11.18
C ILE A 78 0.67 3.07 12.46
N LYS A 79 1.28 1.88 12.56
CA LYS A 79 2.13 1.49 13.67
C LYS A 79 3.56 1.32 13.17
N ALA A 80 4.48 2.05 13.79
CA ALA A 80 5.91 1.89 13.57
C ALA A 80 6.50 0.89 14.58
N VAL A 81 7.50 0.12 14.15
CA VAL A 81 8.31 -0.72 15.03
C VAL A 81 9.52 0.09 15.48
N GLY A 82 9.38 0.69 16.66
CA GLY A 82 10.30 1.71 17.18
C GLY A 82 10.09 3.08 16.54
N THR A 83 10.91 4.05 16.92
CA THR A 83 10.90 5.40 16.36
C THR A 83 12.27 5.72 15.80
N LYS A 84 12.32 6.14 14.54
CA LYS A 84 13.53 6.64 13.89
C LYS A 84 13.30 8.06 13.35
N PRO A 85 14.35 8.88 13.23
CA PRO A 85 14.24 10.19 12.59
C PRO A 85 13.63 10.07 11.18
N GLY A 86 12.70 10.97 10.85
CA GLY A 86 12.00 10.99 9.56
C GLY A 86 10.75 10.10 9.48
N ASP A 87 10.40 9.37 10.55
CA ASP A 87 9.23 8.49 10.54
C ASP A 87 7.90 9.26 10.38
N GLU A 88 7.76 10.47 10.93
CA GLU A 88 6.53 11.26 10.75
C GLU A 88 6.34 11.69 9.29
N ALA A 89 7.37 12.26 8.66
CA ALA A 89 7.32 12.60 7.23
C ALA A 89 7.06 11.36 6.36
N LEU A 90 7.56 10.19 6.76
CA LEU A 90 7.28 8.93 6.08
C LEU A 90 5.81 8.53 6.20
N LYS A 91 5.21 8.67 7.39
CA LYS A 91 3.79 8.39 7.61
C LYS A 91 2.90 9.30 6.78
N GLU A 92 3.23 10.58 6.69
CA GLU A 92 2.53 11.56 5.85
C GLU A 92 2.61 11.17 4.37
N SER A 93 3.82 10.89 3.86
CA SER A 93 4.00 10.44 2.48
C SER A 93 3.24 9.15 2.16
N ILE A 94 3.15 8.21 3.10
CA ILE A 94 2.35 6.98 2.93
C ILE A 94 0.86 7.32 2.84
N LEU A 95 0.36 8.25 3.66
CA LEU A 95 -1.04 8.67 3.61
C LEU A 95 -1.36 9.35 2.28
N ASP A 96 -0.48 10.23 1.80
CA ASP A 96 -0.64 10.90 0.51
C ASP A 96 -0.71 9.89 -0.64
N GLU A 97 0.15 8.87 -0.63
CA GLU A 97 0.13 7.78 -1.62
C GLU A 97 -1.19 6.98 -1.55
N CYS A 98 -1.65 6.64 -0.35
CA CYS A 98 -2.95 5.97 -0.16
C CYS A 98 -4.09 6.81 -0.75
N LYS A 99 -4.10 8.13 -0.52
CA LYS A 99 -5.11 9.05 -1.07
C LYS A 99 -5.02 9.14 -2.59
N ALA A 100 -3.81 9.18 -3.15
CA ALA A 100 -3.59 9.18 -4.59
C ALA A 100 -4.12 7.90 -5.25
N ILE A 101 -3.81 6.72 -4.68
CA ILE A 101 -4.33 5.42 -5.16
C ILE A 101 -5.86 5.43 -5.21
N ILE A 102 -6.53 5.91 -4.16
CA ILE A 102 -8.00 5.99 -4.14
C ILE A 102 -8.52 6.98 -5.19
N ALA A 103 -7.88 8.15 -5.33
CA ALA A 103 -8.27 9.16 -6.31
C ALA A 103 -8.17 8.61 -7.75
N GLU A 104 -7.07 7.93 -8.10
CA GLU A 104 -6.90 7.31 -9.43
C GLU A 104 -7.98 6.27 -9.71
N LEU A 105 -8.33 5.44 -8.73
CA LEU A 105 -9.34 4.39 -8.90
C LEU A 105 -10.78 4.93 -8.91
N THR A 106 -11.01 6.13 -8.40
CA THR A 106 -12.32 6.79 -8.44
C THR A 106 -12.57 7.44 -9.80
N VAL A 107 -11.54 7.88 -10.51
CA VAL A 107 -11.66 8.48 -11.86
C VAL A 107 -11.95 7.43 -12.95
N ILE A 108 -11.64 6.15 -12.68
CA ILE A 108 -11.77 5.06 -13.66
C ILE A 108 -13.17 4.38 -13.61
N ASN A 109 -13.98 4.64 -12.57
CA ASN A 109 -15.32 4.10 -12.38
C ASN A 109 -16.40 5.15 -12.66
#